data_AF-A0A7C6IPS2-F1
#
_entry.id   AF-A0A7C6IPS2-F1
#
_cell.length_a   1.000
_cell.length_b   1.000
_cell.length_c   1.000
_cell.angle_alpha   90.00
_cell.angle_beta   90.00
_cell.angle_gamma   90.00
#
_symmetry.space_group_name_H-M   'P 1'
#
loop_
_entity.id
_entity.type
_entity.pdbx_description
1 polymer ?
#
loop_
_entity_poly.entity_id
_entity_poly.type
_entity_poly.pdbx_seq_one_letter_code
_entity_poly.pdbx_strand_id
1 'polypeptide(L)'
;MRRIIGVFMVDEKFIGKLCEDGNITAHPKYRLRLSEDEAQKLPFWKYYVNERYPHNMTWNSGRSRYFENVWMAQVLRDILAIKSAPEDKAFLEDFLEYFCDMNRLVMEEIPEPNGALVRVKVG
;
A
#
# COMPACT_ATOMS: atom_id res chain seq x y z
N MET A 1 9.36 14.71 2.55
CA MET A 1 9.34 13.24 2.74
C MET A 1 8.06 12.69 2.11
N ARG A 2 8.14 11.61 1.30
CA ARG A 2 6.95 11.01 0.67
C ARG A 2 6.23 10.11 1.68
N ARG A 3 4.92 10.28 1.81
CA ARG A 3 4.05 9.59 2.79
C ARG A 3 2.86 8.99 2.08
N ILE A 4 2.31 7.93 2.66
CA ILE A 4 1.05 7.32 2.22
C ILE A 4 -0.09 8.06 2.90
N ILE A 5 -1.02 8.61 2.12
CA ILE A 5 -2.15 9.42 2.61
C ILE A 5 -3.50 8.69 2.54
N GLY A 6 -3.52 7.52 1.92
CA GLY A 6 -4.73 6.74 1.68
C GLY A 6 -4.46 5.63 0.68
N VAL A 7 -5.37 4.68 0.64
CA VAL A 7 -5.29 3.46 -0.17
C VAL A 7 -6.70 3.11 -0.67
N PHE A 8 -6.81 2.55 -1.87
CA PHE A 8 -8.08 2.02 -2.36
C PHE A 8 -7.85 0.88 -3.34
N MET A 9 -8.76 -0.08 -3.34
CA MET A 9 -8.88 -1.07 -4.40
C MET A 9 -9.70 -0.50 -5.54
N VAL A 10 -9.44 -0.99 -6.75
CA VAL A 10 -10.35 -0.82 -7.88
C VAL A 10 -11.50 -1.82 -7.79
N ASP A 11 -12.52 -1.65 -8.61
CA ASP A 11 -13.57 -2.66 -8.79
C ASP A 11 -12.96 -4.02 -9.17
N GLU A 12 -13.51 -5.13 -8.68
CA GLU A 12 -12.99 -6.48 -8.93
C GLU A 12 -12.98 -6.83 -10.43
N LYS A 13 -13.89 -6.22 -11.19
CA LYS A 13 -14.02 -6.40 -12.64
C LYS A 13 -13.22 -5.37 -13.44
N PHE A 14 -12.49 -4.48 -12.77
CA PHE A 14 -11.69 -3.46 -13.43
C PHE A 14 -10.51 -4.09 -14.16
N ILE A 15 -10.48 -3.92 -15.48
CA ILE A 15 -9.36 -4.31 -16.33
C ILE A 15 -8.67 -3.04 -16.79
N GLY A 16 -7.51 -2.71 -16.21
CA GLY A 16 -6.80 -1.46 -16.50
C GLY A 16 -6.44 -1.26 -17.98
N LYS A 17 -6.31 -2.34 -18.76
CA LYS A 17 -6.07 -2.29 -20.21
C LYS A 17 -7.28 -1.79 -21.01
N LEU A 18 -8.48 -1.86 -20.44
CA LEU A 18 -9.74 -1.42 -21.07
C LEU A 18 -10.17 -0.03 -20.58
N CYS A 19 -9.35 0.63 -19.75
CA CYS A 19 -9.62 1.97 -19.27
C CYS A 19 -9.24 3.00 -20.36
N GLU A 20 -10.23 3.41 -21.15
CA GLU A 20 -10.05 4.35 -22.27
C GLU A 20 -10.26 5.81 -21.86
N ASP A 21 -11.07 6.07 -20.83
CA ASP A 21 -11.45 7.42 -20.38
C ASP A 21 -10.51 8.01 -19.32
N GLY A 22 -9.59 7.19 -18.79
CA GLY A 22 -8.63 7.57 -17.76
C GLY A 22 -9.22 7.68 -16.35
N ASN A 23 -10.49 7.31 -16.14
CA ASN A 23 -11.12 7.34 -14.82
C ASN A 23 -11.05 5.97 -14.15
N ILE A 24 -10.44 5.92 -12.97
CA ILE A 24 -10.36 4.71 -12.17
C ILE A 24 -11.37 4.83 -11.03
N THR A 25 -12.44 4.04 -11.10
CA THR A 25 -13.44 3.99 -10.03
C THR A 25 -12.90 3.16 -8.86
N ALA A 26 -12.96 3.75 -7.66
CA ALA A 26 -12.58 3.06 -6.43
C ALA A 26 -13.67 2.07 -5.99
N HIS A 27 -13.24 0.95 -5.41
CA HIS A 27 -14.11 -0.03 -4.79
C HIS A 27 -14.99 0.65 -3.73
N PRO A 28 -16.31 0.35 -3.68
CA PRO A 28 -17.23 1.07 -2.79
C PRO A 28 -16.89 0.88 -1.30
N LYS A 29 -16.38 -0.30 -0.93
CA LYS A 29 -16.01 -0.68 0.44
C LYS A 29 -14.53 -0.48 0.74
N TYR A 30 -13.65 -0.85 -0.19
CA TYR A 30 -12.22 -1.06 0.07
C TYR A 30 -11.40 0.17 -0.27
N ARG A 31 -11.64 1.24 0.50
CA ARG A 31 -11.00 2.54 0.36
C ARG A 31 -10.84 3.19 1.71
N LEU A 32 -9.69 3.83 1.93
CA LEU A 32 -9.35 4.47 3.19
C LEU A 32 -8.55 5.74 2.93
N ARG A 33 -8.90 6.82 3.62
CA ARG A 33 -8.09 8.03 3.73
C ARG A 33 -7.53 8.13 5.13
N LEU A 34 -6.25 8.45 5.23
CA LEU A 34 -5.55 8.60 6.50
C LEU A 34 -5.61 10.05 6.98
N SER A 35 -5.63 10.23 8.30
CA SER A 35 -5.37 11.54 8.90
C SER A 35 -3.92 11.95 8.66
N GLU A 36 -3.61 13.23 8.88
CA GLU A 36 -2.23 13.70 8.75
C GLU A 36 -1.28 12.99 9.71
N ASP A 37 -1.71 12.76 10.96
CA ASP A 37 -0.93 12.07 11.99
C ASP A 37 -0.71 10.59 11.67
N GLU A 38 -1.69 9.92 11.07
CA GLU A 38 -1.56 8.55 10.59
C GLU A 38 -0.60 8.47 9.41
N ALA A 39 -0.74 9.37 8.44
CA ALA A 39 0.12 9.43 7.25
C ALA A 39 1.59 9.72 7.62
N GLN A 40 1.84 10.47 8.69
CA GLN A 40 3.19 10.69 9.21
C GLN A 40 3.90 9.41 9.65
N LYS A 41 3.15 8.41 10.11
CA LYS A 41 3.67 7.10 10.55
C LYS A 41 3.93 6.13 9.39
N LEU A 42 3.54 6.49 8.17
CA LEU A 42 3.63 5.65 6.96
C LEU A 42 4.54 6.28 5.89
N PRO A 43 5.86 6.37 6.13
CA PRO A 43 6.80 6.83 5.11
C PRO A 43 6.82 5.84 3.94
N PHE A 44 6.58 6.32 2.72
CA PHE A 44 6.54 5.49 1.51
C PHE A 44 7.83 4.68 1.31
N TRP A 45 8.98 5.28 1.64
CA TRP A 45 10.29 4.66 1.52
C TRP A 45 10.57 3.53 2.52
N LYS A 46 9.67 3.28 3.50
CA LYS A 46 9.71 2.07 4.33
C LYS A 46 9.46 0.81 3.51
N TYR A 47 8.61 0.91 2.49
CA TYR A 47 8.16 -0.23 1.68
C TYR A 47 8.91 -0.31 0.35
N TYR A 48 9.10 0.84 -0.29
CA TYR A 48 9.69 0.90 -1.63
C TYR A 48 11.21 1.06 -1.61
N VAL A 49 11.87 0.33 -2.49
CA VAL A 49 13.26 0.54 -2.92
C VAL A 49 13.36 0.27 -4.41
N ASN A 50 14.18 1.07 -5.09
CA ASN A 50 14.52 0.80 -6.48
C ASN A 50 15.69 -0.19 -6.51
N GLU A 51 15.44 -1.47 -6.76
CA GLU A 51 16.51 -2.50 -6.77
C GLU A 51 17.60 -2.22 -7.83
N ARG A 52 17.25 -1.52 -8.91
CA ARG A 52 18.23 -1.14 -9.94
C ARG A 52 19.15 -0.01 -9.48
N TYR A 53 18.67 0.84 -8.56
CA TYR A 53 19.41 1.97 -8.01
C TYR A 53 19.11 2.12 -6.51
N PRO A 54 19.54 1.18 -5.66
CA PRO A 54 19.10 1.10 -4.26
C PRO A 54 19.60 2.26 -3.40
N HIS A 55 20.69 2.91 -3.82
CA HIS A 55 21.24 4.10 -3.18
C HIS A 55 20.54 5.40 -3.60
N ASN A 56 19.66 5.35 -4.61
CA ASN A 56 18.87 6.49 -5.06
C ASN A 56 17.43 6.36 -4.56
N MET A 57 17.06 7.17 -3.56
CA MET A 57 15.69 7.29 -3.07
C MET A 57 14.82 8.14 -4.03
N THR A 58 14.68 7.67 -5.27
CA THR A 58 13.92 8.35 -6.31
C THR A 58 12.70 7.55 -6.73
N TRP A 59 11.61 8.27 -6.96
CA TRP A 59 10.38 7.77 -7.57
C TRP A 59 10.12 8.70 -8.75
N ASN A 60 10.62 8.30 -9.93
CA ASN A 60 10.65 9.16 -11.12
C ASN A 60 9.23 9.66 -11.49
N SER A 61 9.16 10.78 -12.22
CA SER A 61 7.93 11.44 -12.65
C SER A 61 7.02 10.52 -13.49
N GLY A 62 5.98 9.98 -12.84
CA GLY A 62 4.92 9.21 -13.47
C GLY A 62 3.74 9.16 -12.51
N ARG A 63 2.53 9.49 -12.98
CA ARG A 63 1.34 9.64 -12.11
C ARG A 63 0.91 8.29 -11.51
N SER A 64 1.07 7.21 -12.27
CA SER A 64 0.75 5.84 -11.86
C SER A 64 1.93 4.93 -12.15
N ARG A 65 2.29 4.08 -11.19
CA ARG A 65 3.23 2.97 -11.41
C ARG A 65 2.67 1.72 -10.78
N TYR A 66 2.95 0.60 -11.44
CA TYR A 66 2.80 -0.71 -10.84
C TYR A 66 3.84 -0.88 -9.75
N PHE A 67 3.45 -1.59 -8.71
CA PHE A 67 4.29 -1.91 -7.59
C PHE A 67 3.88 -3.29 -7.07
N GLU A 68 4.76 -3.95 -6.32
CA GLU A 68 4.51 -5.31 -5.88
C GLU A 68 3.34 -5.37 -4.88
N ASN A 69 2.42 -6.30 -5.08
CA ASN A 69 1.25 -6.47 -4.20
C ASN A 69 1.63 -6.65 -2.73
N VAL A 70 2.77 -7.30 -2.48
CA VAL A 70 3.33 -7.48 -1.14
C VAL A 70 3.51 -6.13 -0.41
N TRP A 71 3.92 -5.06 -1.11
CA TRP A 71 4.06 -3.75 -0.47
C TRP A 71 2.71 -3.17 -0.05
N MET A 72 1.64 -3.42 -0.80
CA MET A 72 0.29 -2.99 -0.40
C MET A 72 -0.17 -3.77 0.83
N ALA A 73 0.05 -5.08 0.85
CA ALA A 73 -0.31 -5.92 2.00
C ALA A 73 0.44 -5.47 3.28
N GLN A 74 1.74 -5.16 3.16
CA GLN A 74 2.53 -4.56 4.24
C GLN A 74 1.96 -3.21 4.72
N VAL A 75 1.56 -2.35 3.80
CA VAL A 75 0.95 -1.05 4.13
C VAL A 75 -0.38 -1.23 4.86
N LEU A 76 -1.26 -2.13 4.40
CA LEU A 76 -2.53 -2.42 5.07
C LEU A 76 -2.30 -2.97 6.49
N ARG A 77 -1.33 -3.87 6.67
CA ARG A 77 -0.93 -4.40 7.98
C ARG A 77 -0.43 -3.30 8.93
N ASP A 78 0.37 -2.37 8.43
CA ASP A 78 0.85 -1.24 9.23
C ASP A 78 -0.26 -0.23 9.54
N ILE A 79 -1.21 0.00 8.62
CA ILE A 79 -2.38 0.84 8.90
C ILE A 79 -3.23 0.19 10.01
N LEU A 80 -3.45 -1.12 9.96
CA LEU A 80 -4.15 -1.88 11.00
C LEU A 80 -3.49 -1.70 12.37
N ALA A 81 -2.16 -1.71 12.43
CA ALA A 81 -1.41 -1.47 13.66
C ALA A 81 -1.49 -0.02 14.18
N ILE A 82 -1.72 0.96 13.29
CA ILE A 82 -1.85 2.38 13.65
C ILE A 82 -3.24 2.68 14.22
N LYS A 83 -4.28 2.01 13.73
CA LYS A 83 -5.66 2.23 14.17
C LYS A 83 -5.90 1.67 15.57
N SER A 84 -6.62 2.42 16.39
CA SER A 84 -7.00 2.01 17.76
C SER A 84 -8.45 1.59 17.88
N ALA A 85 -9.35 2.17 17.07
CA ALA A 85 -10.78 1.90 17.12
C ALA A 85 -11.09 0.46 16.66
N PRO A 86 -11.88 -0.32 17.41
CA PRO A 86 -12.23 -1.69 17.04
C PRO A 86 -12.89 -1.82 15.67
N GLU A 87 -13.76 -0.88 15.30
CA GLU A 87 -14.43 -0.84 14.02
C GLU A 87 -13.48 -0.62 12.84
N ASP A 88 -12.50 0.28 13.00
CA ASP A 88 -11.45 0.51 12.00
C ASP A 88 -10.59 -0.73 11.83
N LYS A 89 -10.29 -1.44 12.93
CA LYS A 89 -9.51 -2.68 12.90
C LYS A 89 -10.24 -3.80 12.18
N ALA A 90 -11.50 -4.06 12.52
CA ALA A 90 -12.30 -5.08 11.86
C ALA A 90 -12.45 -4.81 10.35
N PHE A 91 -12.66 -3.53 9.97
CA PHE A 91 -12.67 -3.12 8.57
C PHE A 91 -11.33 -3.39 7.87
N LEU A 92 -10.21 -3.06 8.52
CA LEU A 92 -8.87 -3.24 7.96
C LEU A 92 -8.43 -4.70 7.88
N GLU A 93 -8.86 -5.54 8.82
CA GLU A 93 -8.67 -6.99 8.78
C GLU A 93 -9.40 -7.58 7.57
N ASP A 94 -10.69 -7.27 7.40
CA ASP A 94 -11.48 -7.68 6.23
C ASP A 94 -10.91 -7.11 4.91
N PHE A 95 -10.37 -5.88 4.92
CA PHE A 95 -9.71 -5.30 3.75
C PHE A 95 -8.39 -6.03 3.44
N LEU A 96 -7.57 -6.33 4.44
CA LEU A 96 -6.31 -7.06 4.24
C LEU A 96 -6.56 -8.48 3.74
N GLU A 97 -7.53 -9.20 4.32
CA GLU A 97 -7.93 -10.54 3.90
C GLU A 97 -8.38 -10.54 2.44
N TYR A 98 -9.35 -9.69 2.11
CA TYR A 98 -9.84 -9.56 0.74
C TYR A 98 -8.73 -9.18 -0.25
N PHE A 99 -7.83 -8.27 0.13
CA PHE A 99 -6.69 -7.90 -0.71
C PHE A 99 -5.76 -9.10 -0.96
N CYS A 100 -5.47 -9.90 0.06
CA CYS A 100 -4.62 -11.08 -0.06
C CYS A 100 -5.26 -12.13 -0.98
N ASP A 101 -6.55 -12.40 -0.82
CA ASP A 101 -7.29 -13.36 -1.65
C ASP A 101 -7.27 -12.97 -3.13
N MET A 102 -7.59 -11.71 -3.43
CA MET A 102 -7.60 -11.19 -4.80
C MET A 102 -6.22 -11.23 -5.47
N ASN A 103 -5.15 -11.14 -4.67
CA ASN A 103 -3.77 -11.10 -5.15
C ASN A 103 -2.99 -12.40 -4.90
N ARG A 104 -3.66 -13.45 -4.41
CA ARG A 104 -3.07 -14.78 -4.09
C ARG A 104 -1.87 -14.69 -3.14
N LEU A 105 -1.98 -13.87 -2.11
CA LEU A 105 -1.00 -13.76 -1.05
C LEU A 105 -1.43 -14.59 0.17
N VAL A 106 -0.48 -15.20 0.87
CA VAL A 106 -0.72 -15.84 2.17
C VAL A 106 -0.38 -14.81 3.25
N MET A 107 -1.35 -14.48 4.11
CA MET A 107 -1.23 -13.35 5.05
C MET A 107 -0.06 -13.54 6.03
N GLU A 108 0.16 -14.77 6.48
CA GLU A 108 1.21 -15.17 7.41
C GLU A 108 2.61 -15.12 6.77
N GLU A 109 2.68 -15.16 5.44
CA GLU A 109 3.94 -15.12 4.68
C GLU A 109 4.32 -13.71 4.22
N ILE A 110 3.51 -12.69 4.55
CA ILE A 110 3.82 -11.30 4.22
C ILE A 110 5.11 -10.88 4.97
N PRO A 111 6.22 -10.61 4.26
CA PRO A 111 7.49 -10.27 4.90
C PRO A 111 7.42 -8.88 5.53
N GLU A 112 8.37 -8.58 6.40
CA GLU A 112 8.58 -7.21 6.88
C GLU A 112 8.97 -6.26 5.74
N PRO A 113 8.62 -4.96 5.84
CA PRO A 113 9.04 -3.96 4.86
C PRO A 113 10.56 -3.90 4.74
N ASN A 114 11.05 -3.90 3.50
CA ASN A 114 12.49 -3.86 3.18
C ASN A 114 12.83 -2.72 2.20
N GLY A 115 12.12 -1.59 2.33
CA GLY A 115 12.35 -0.40 1.52
C GLY A 115 13.64 0.34 1.88
N ALA A 116 13.94 1.39 1.12
CA ALA A 116 15.19 2.14 1.23
C ALA A 116 15.43 2.69 2.65
N LEU A 117 14.38 3.17 3.34
CA LEU A 117 14.49 3.69 4.70
C LEU A 117 14.86 2.59 5.72
N VAL A 118 14.41 1.36 5.50
CA VAL A 118 14.73 0.23 6.38
C VAL A 118 16.16 -0.21 6.15
N ARG A 119 16.58 -0.33 4.88
CA ARG A 119 17.94 -0.75 4.51
C ARG A 119 19.03 0.21 5.00
N VAL A 120 18.78 1.53 4.98
CA VAL A 120 19.74 2.53 5.48
C VAL A 120 19.96 2.44 6.99
N LYS A 121 18.96 1.97 7.77
CA LYS A 121 19.10 1.83 9.24
C LYS A 121 19.87 0.58 9.67
N VAL A 122 20.10 -0.35 8.75
CA VAL A 122 20.79 -1.63 9.01
C VAL A 122 22.28 -1.57 8.61
N GLY A 123 22.71 -0.45 7.99
CA GLY A 123 24.10 -0.20 7.60
C GLY A 123 24.85 0.75 8.54
#